data_AF-A0A8C5DJY2-F1
#
_entry.id   AF-A0A8C5DJY2-F1
#
_cell.length_a   1.000
_cell.length_b   1.000
_cell.length_c   1.000
_cell.angle_alpha   90.00
_cell.angle_beta   90.00
_cell.angle_gamma   90.00
#
_symmetry.space_group_name_H-M   'P 1'
#
loop_
_entity.id
_entity.type
_entity.pdbx_description
1 polymer ?
#
loop_
_entity_poly.entity_id
_entity_poly.type
_entity_poly.pdbx_seq_one_letter_code
_entity_poly.pdbx_strand_id
1 'polypeptide(L)'
;YVFQLFIVALSFTYFSKALTGTYMKSSITQIERRFDLSSTHIGLIDGSFEMGNLLFLAIVSHFGAKLHRPRLIAVGCFLMAVGAFLTGLTHFFMGRYRYDTVIRLSQNSSGNIAACVEPQKMAQVPGIQIEPSRETGSNMWYYVFLGNALRGIGETPVTPLGISYIDDFAKAENSPFYIACLQTITLLGPMFGFLLGSYCAKLYVDIGYVDMESVTITPKDARWVGAWWMGFLVSSGLLLISSIPFWFLPRSLPKQEGEECAPAAGNEPQAGTGNALNNHNFNLNEIAKGRERRGLCVFVQMCGHTFTAGSSTEFTPSLKRLLGTPAYFLLLCGSILKFNSFIGLFTFKAKYMEQQFGQSASRANFLIGVLNLPAVAVGIFLGGLIMKRYKLSVVSGAQLSFATSFLAYLLLLLQFGTKCDNIRVAGLTVSYNGTRSVSYKEEMLYSDCNSDCSCSAEEWDPVCSDSGITYISPCMAGCLSSTGYGKHTLFHNCSCVSTSFRPGSSMSVRLGQCPHVKDCIRSFTSYMAVSVLSSFINSLGATPGYMVIIRCIAPELKSLALGIQALATRTLGGIPAPVYFGALIDSTCLKWSVKKCGGRGACRMYNADAYRYRLIEIDVVTLWLKKEEIGQNIKTC
;
A
#
# COMPACT_ATOMS: atom_id res chain seq x y z
N TYR A 1 28.34 -20.65 14.16
CA TYR A 1 28.10 -20.56 12.70
C TYR A 1 26.61 -20.70 12.33
N VAL A 2 25.94 -21.81 12.64
CA VAL A 2 24.53 -22.05 12.24
C VAL A 2 23.54 -20.98 12.75
N PHE A 3 23.70 -20.51 13.99
CA PHE A 3 22.87 -19.43 14.53
C PHE A 3 23.05 -18.08 13.80
N GLN A 4 24.29 -17.75 13.43
CA GLN A 4 24.59 -16.54 12.67
C GLN A 4 23.98 -16.62 11.26
N LEU A 5 24.02 -17.80 10.63
CA LEU A 5 23.34 -18.04 9.35
C LEU A 5 21.83 -17.80 9.45
N PHE A 6 21.20 -18.27 10.54
CA PHE A 6 19.77 -17.99 10.79
C PHE A 6 19.49 -16.48 10.90
N ILE A 7 20.31 -15.73 11.64
CA ILE A 7 20.13 -14.28 11.78
C ILE A 7 20.26 -13.57 10.43
N VAL A 8 21.26 -13.94 9.63
CA VAL A 8 21.46 -13.34 8.29
C VAL A 8 20.29 -13.67 7.36
N ALA A 9 19.84 -14.93 7.33
CA ALA A 9 18.68 -15.34 6.53
C ALA A 9 17.39 -14.64 6.97
N LEU A 10 17.18 -14.51 8.28
CA LEU A 10 16.04 -13.80 8.85
C LEU A 10 16.10 -12.31 8.53
N SER A 11 17.27 -11.70 8.63
CA SER A 11 17.49 -10.29 8.24
C SER A 11 17.12 -10.04 6.78
N PHE A 12 17.59 -10.90 5.88
CA PHE A 12 17.26 -10.81 4.46
C PHE A 12 15.76 -11.03 4.18
N THR A 13 15.12 -11.90 4.95
CA THR A 13 13.67 -12.12 4.88
C THR A 13 12.89 -10.90 5.34
N TYR A 14 13.27 -10.27 6.45
CA TYR A 14 12.63 -9.04 6.96
C TYR A 14 12.77 -7.88 5.97
N PHE A 15 13.94 -7.74 5.33
CA PHE A 15 14.14 -6.81 4.23
C PHE A 15 13.20 -7.11 3.06
N SER A 16 13.19 -8.36 2.57
CA SER A 16 12.43 -8.77 1.38
C SER A 16 10.92 -8.65 1.57
N LYS A 17 10.39 -9.02 2.76
CA LYS A 17 8.95 -8.88 3.06
C LYS A 17 8.52 -7.42 3.11
N ALA A 18 9.34 -6.54 3.70
CA ALA A 18 9.00 -5.13 3.87
C ALA A 18 9.11 -4.37 2.54
N LEU A 19 10.10 -4.72 1.70
CA LEU A 19 10.21 -4.27 0.32
C LEU A 19 8.96 -4.65 -0.48
N THR A 20 8.53 -5.91 -0.42
CA THR A 20 7.36 -6.38 -1.18
C THR A 20 6.07 -5.69 -0.74
N GLY A 21 5.88 -5.50 0.57
CA GLY A 21 4.70 -4.81 1.10
C GLY A 21 4.60 -3.34 0.71
N THR A 22 5.74 -2.65 0.60
CA THR A 22 5.78 -1.25 0.14
C THR A 22 5.74 -1.13 -1.37
N TYR A 23 6.26 -2.11 -2.10
CA TYR A 23 6.10 -2.17 -3.55
C TYR A 23 4.63 -2.23 -3.97
N MET A 24 3.80 -3.02 -3.27
CA MET A 24 2.35 -3.06 -3.47
C MET A 24 1.75 -1.65 -3.39
N LYS A 25 2.06 -0.90 -2.33
CA LYS A 25 1.58 0.47 -2.13
C LYS A 25 2.06 1.44 -3.19
N SER A 26 3.31 1.32 -3.63
CA SER A 26 3.87 2.15 -4.70
C SER A 26 3.23 1.89 -6.07
N SER A 27 2.63 0.71 -6.27
CA SER A 27 2.03 0.25 -7.53
C SER A 27 0.51 0.43 -7.60
N ILE A 28 -0.12 0.92 -6.52
CA ILE A 28 -1.57 1.07 -6.40
C ILE A 28 -2.19 1.83 -7.57
N THR A 29 -1.60 2.97 -7.96
CA THR A 29 -2.15 3.79 -9.05
C THR A 29 -2.04 3.10 -10.41
N GLN A 30 -1.07 2.21 -10.58
CA GLN A 30 -0.87 1.45 -11.83
C GLN A 30 -1.89 0.32 -11.93
N ILE A 31 -2.11 -0.41 -10.83
CA ILE A 31 -3.12 -1.46 -10.73
C ILE A 31 -4.52 -0.86 -10.92
N GLU A 32 -4.80 0.27 -10.29
CA GLU A 32 -6.07 1.00 -10.43
C GLU A 32 -6.39 1.31 -11.89
N ARG A 33 -5.45 1.93 -12.61
CA ARG A 33 -5.61 2.31 -14.02
C ARG A 33 -5.64 1.11 -14.95
N ARG A 34 -4.90 0.03 -14.63
CA ARG A 34 -4.84 -1.19 -15.43
C ARG A 34 -6.16 -1.96 -15.41
N PHE A 35 -6.77 -2.10 -14.23
CA PHE A 35 -8.01 -2.86 -14.04
C PHE A 35 -9.27 -1.98 -14.09
N ASP A 36 -9.09 -0.68 -14.31
CA ASP A 36 -10.16 0.33 -14.32
C ASP A 36 -11.04 0.24 -13.05
N LEU A 37 -10.37 0.24 -11.90
CA LEU A 37 -10.97 0.08 -10.57
C LEU A 37 -11.14 1.43 -9.88
N SER A 38 -12.12 1.51 -8.97
CA SER A 38 -12.22 2.64 -8.08
C SER A 38 -11.17 2.56 -6.95
N SER A 39 -10.83 3.68 -6.33
CA SER A 39 -9.86 3.73 -5.24
C SER A 39 -10.31 2.88 -4.04
N THR A 40 -11.62 2.77 -3.83
CA THR A 40 -12.24 1.91 -2.79
C THR A 40 -11.90 0.43 -3.02
N HIS A 41 -12.01 -0.06 -4.26
CA HIS A 41 -11.64 -1.44 -4.60
C HIS A 41 -10.15 -1.69 -4.42
N ILE A 42 -9.31 -0.71 -4.76
CA ILE A 42 -7.86 -0.82 -4.54
C ILE A 42 -7.51 -0.82 -3.05
N GLY A 43 -8.23 -0.02 -2.24
CA GLY A 43 -8.13 -0.08 -0.79
C GLY A 43 -8.45 -1.47 -0.25
N LEU A 44 -9.48 -2.13 -0.77
CA LEU A 44 -9.81 -3.52 -0.42
C LEU A 44 -8.70 -4.50 -0.81
N ILE A 45 -8.09 -4.32 -1.98
CA ILE A 45 -6.96 -5.14 -2.43
C ILE A 45 -5.75 -4.94 -1.49
N ASP A 46 -5.42 -3.72 -1.06
CA ASP A 46 -4.35 -3.48 -0.08
C ASP A 46 -4.66 -4.15 1.27
N GLY A 47 -5.89 -3.99 1.77
CA GLY A 47 -6.38 -4.58 3.02
C GLY A 47 -6.42 -6.11 3.04
N SER A 48 -6.50 -6.77 1.87
CA SER A 48 -6.49 -8.23 1.77
C SER A 48 -5.23 -8.89 2.37
N PHE A 49 -4.12 -8.17 2.41
CA PHE A 49 -2.90 -8.61 3.09
C PHE A 49 -3.14 -8.87 4.58
N GLU A 50 -3.79 -7.92 5.25
CA GLU A 50 -4.09 -8.04 6.68
C GLU A 50 -5.17 -9.10 6.91
N MET A 51 -6.14 -9.24 6.00
CA MET A 51 -7.13 -10.32 6.03
C MET A 51 -6.45 -11.71 6.00
N GLY A 52 -5.50 -11.91 5.09
CA GLY A 52 -4.74 -13.16 4.99
C GLY A 52 -3.88 -13.44 6.22
N ASN A 53 -3.20 -12.41 6.73
CA ASN A 53 -2.35 -12.55 7.92
C ASN A 53 -3.16 -12.94 9.17
N LEU A 54 -4.29 -12.25 9.41
CA LEU A 54 -5.14 -12.49 10.58
C LEU A 54 -5.73 -13.90 10.61
N LEU A 55 -6.08 -14.47 9.45
CA LEU A 55 -6.70 -15.79 9.35
C LEU A 55 -5.79 -16.91 9.86
N PHE A 56 -4.46 -16.77 9.70
CA PHE A 56 -3.49 -17.78 10.12
C PHE A 56 -2.72 -17.41 11.40
N LEU A 57 -2.80 -16.17 11.88
CA LEU A 57 -2.01 -15.68 13.02
C LEU A 57 -2.23 -16.47 14.30
N ALA A 58 -3.49 -16.75 14.64
CA ALA A 58 -3.82 -17.53 15.84
C ALA A 58 -3.26 -18.96 15.77
N ILE A 59 -3.43 -19.62 14.61
CA ILE A 59 -2.99 -20.99 14.37
C ILE A 59 -1.47 -21.10 14.50
N VAL A 60 -0.74 -20.22 13.80
CA VAL A 60 0.72 -20.23 13.79
C VAL A 60 1.29 -19.85 15.16
N SER A 61 0.65 -18.94 15.89
CA SER A 61 1.12 -18.55 17.22
C SER A 61 0.97 -19.67 18.24
N HIS A 62 -0.12 -20.46 18.18
CA HIS A 62 -0.35 -21.56 19.12
C HIS A 62 0.44 -22.83 18.77
N PHE A 63 0.43 -23.24 17.50
CA PHE A 63 1.03 -24.50 17.07
C PHE A 63 2.46 -24.36 16.57
N GLY A 64 2.85 -23.18 16.05
CA GLY A 64 4.14 -22.97 15.42
C GLY A 64 5.32 -23.14 16.38
N ALA A 65 5.15 -22.83 17.66
CA ALA A 65 6.18 -23.02 18.68
C ALA A 65 6.55 -24.50 18.92
N LYS A 66 5.60 -25.42 18.69
CA LYS A 66 5.76 -26.89 18.89
C LYS A 66 6.34 -27.59 17.66
N LEU A 67 6.27 -26.94 16.50
CA LEU A 67 6.70 -27.45 15.21
C LEU A 67 8.15 -27.02 14.88
N HIS A 68 8.66 -27.46 13.74
CA HIS A 68 10.01 -27.11 13.29
C HIS A 68 10.06 -25.65 12.80
N ARG A 69 10.33 -24.70 13.71
CA ARG A 69 10.21 -23.25 13.47
C ARG A 69 10.92 -22.77 12.19
N PRO A 70 12.21 -23.11 11.91
CA PRO A 70 12.85 -22.70 10.65
C PRO A 70 12.07 -23.16 9.39
N ARG A 71 11.60 -24.40 9.33
CA ARG A 71 10.83 -24.91 8.18
C ARG A 71 9.49 -24.20 8.03
N LEU A 72 8.81 -23.84 9.11
CA LEU A 72 7.58 -23.04 9.04
C LEU A 72 7.85 -21.63 8.50
N ILE A 73 8.97 -21.00 8.90
CA ILE A 73 9.41 -19.72 8.33
C ILE A 73 9.70 -19.90 6.83
N ALA A 74 10.37 -21.00 6.44
CA ALA A 74 10.66 -21.31 5.05
C ALA A 74 9.39 -21.44 4.20
N VAL A 75 8.40 -22.20 4.68
CA VAL A 75 7.08 -22.36 4.05
C VAL A 75 6.36 -21.01 3.96
N GLY A 76 6.41 -20.18 5.01
CA GLY A 76 5.87 -18.82 4.99
C GLY A 76 6.50 -17.97 3.89
N CYS A 77 7.83 -17.91 3.82
CA CYS A 77 8.55 -17.17 2.78
C CYS A 77 8.22 -17.67 1.36
N PHE A 78 8.11 -18.99 1.19
CA PHE A 78 7.72 -19.59 -0.08
C PHE A 78 6.29 -19.18 -0.47
N LEU A 79 5.33 -19.24 0.46
CA LEU A 79 3.95 -18.79 0.22
C LEU A 79 3.88 -17.28 -0.11
N MET A 80 4.69 -16.45 0.56
CA MET A 80 4.80 -15.04 0.20
C MET A 80 5.29 -14.83 -1.22
N ALA A 81 6.29 -15.61 -1.65
CA ALA A 81 6.82 -15.55 -2.99
C ALA A 81 5.78 -16.00 -4.03
N VAL A 82 5.07 -17.11 -3.77
CA VAL A 82 3.96 -17.56 -4.64
C VAL A 82 2.87 -16.49 -4.74
N GLY A 83 2.51 -15.82 -3.65
CA GLY A 83 1.56 -14.72 -3.66
C GLY A 83 2.03 -13.53 -4.51
N ALA A 84 3.29 -13.12 -4.37
CA ALA A 84 3.88 -12.05 -5.20
C ALA A 84 3.97 -12.46 -6.68
N PHE A 85 4.39 -13.69 -6.96
CA PHE A 85 4.44 -14.25 -8.31
C PHE A 85 3.06 -14.26 -8.96
N LEU A 86 2.03 -14.72 -8.24
CA LEU A 86 0.65 -14.74 -8.73
C LEU A 86 0.18 -13.35 -9.13
N THR A 87 0.46 -12.33 -8.31
CA THR A 87 0.14 -10.93 -8.63
C THR A 87 0.86 -10.47 -9.90
N GLY A 88 2.17 -10.73 -10.05
CA GLY A 88 2.92 -10.38 -11.26
C GLY A 88 2.45 -11.15 -12.50
N LEU A 89 2.08 -12.42 -12.34
CA LEU A 89 1.68 -13.32 -13.42
C LEU A 89 0.39 -12.86 -14.11
N THR A 90 -0.49 -12.16 -13.39
CA THR A 90 -1.75 -11.63 -13.95
C THR A 90 -1.54 -10.79 -15.20
N HIS A 91 -0.42 -10.08 -15.32
CA HIS A 91 -0.12 -9.29 -16.51
C HIS A 91 -0.02 -10.16 -17.78
N PHE A 92 0.59 -11.33 -17.68
CA PHE A 92 0.81 -12.22 -18.83
C PHE A 92 -0.46 -12.99 -19.25
N PHE A 93 -1.41 -13.17 -18.33
CA PHE A 93 -2.73 -13.71 -18.67
C PHE A 93 -3.65 -12.67 -19.30
N MET A 94 -3.37 -11.40 -19.07
CA MET A 94 -4.10 -10.31 -19.70
C MET A 94 -3.52 -10.01 -21.08
N GLY A 95 -4.38 -9.66 -22.04
CA GLY A 95 -3.94 -9.08 -23.30
C GLY A 95 -3.22 -7.75 -23.13
N ARG A 96 -2.71 -7.20 -24.25
CA ARG A 96 -2.02 -5.90 -24.28
C ARG A 96 -2.86 -4.78 -23.68
N TYR A 97 -2.21 -3.81 -23.05
CA TYR A 97 -2.88 -2.62 -22.56
C TYR A 97 -3.46 -1.80 -23.71
N ARG A 98 -4.79 -1.62 -23.68
CA ARG A 98 -5.49 -0.77 -24.60
C ARG A 98 -6.04 0.41 -23.81
N TYR A 99 -5.66 1.60 -24.23
CA TYR A 99 -6.16 2.87 -23.71
C TYR A 99 -6.84 3.62 -24.85
N ASP A 100 -7.79 4.49 -24.51
CA ASP A 100 -8.57 5.25 -25.49
C ASP A 100 -7.68 6.24 -26.22
N THR A 101 -7.66 6.18 -27.56
CA THR A 101 -6.99 7.16 -28.43
C THR A 101 -7.73 7.31 -29.75
N VAL A 102 -7.88 8.55 -30.21
CA VAL A 102 -8.57 8.87 -31.48
C VAL A 102 -7.78 8.36 -32.70
N ILE A 103 -6.47 8.15 -32.56
CA ILE A 103 -5.56 7.74 -33.64
C ILE A 103 -5.79 6.27 -34.10
N ARG A 104 -6.63 5.49 -33.41
CA ARG A 104 -6.91 4.08 -33.77
C ARG A 104 -7.74 3.89 -35.04
N LEU A 105 -8.22 4.95 -35.68
CA LEU A 105 -9.11 4.84 -36.83
C LEU A 105 -8.43 4.51 -38.18
N SER A 106 -7.10 4.32 -38.25
CA SER A 106 -6.47 3.93 -39.51
C SER A 106 -5.15 3.21 -39.30
N GLN A 107 -5.18 1.87 -39.35
CA GLN A 107 -3.96 1.09 -39.65
C GLN A 107 -3.81 0.79 -41.15
N ASN A 108 -4.66 1.37 -42.02
CA ASN A 108 -4.67 1.05 -43.45
C ASN A 108 -4.74 2.24 -44.42
N SER A 109 -4.59 3.49 -43.98
CA SER A 109 -4.52 4.63 -44.89
C SER A 109 -3.70 5.79 -44.31
N SER A 110 -2.69 6.23 -45.06
CA SER A 110 -1.89 7.45 -44.86
C SER A 110 -2.72 8.73 -45.08
N GLY A 111 -3.90 8.81 -44.45
CA GLY A 111 -4.82 9.95 -44.54
C GLY A 111 -4.79 10.80 -43.27
N ASN A 112 -4.98 12.11 -43.41
CA ASN A 112 -5.22 13.02 -42.28
C ASN A 112 -6.38 12.49 -41.43
N ILE A 113 -6.13 12.19 -40.15
CA ILE A 113 -7.16 11.67 -39.24
C ILE A 113 -8.03 12.85 -38.78
N ALA A 114 -9.29 12.89 -39.22
CA ALA A 114 -10.28 13.80 -38.69
C ALA A 114 -10.84 13.25 -37.37
N ALA A 115 -10.58 13.94 -36.27
CA ALA A 115 -11.07 13.55 -34.95
C ALA A 115 -12.55 13.95 -34.76
N CYS A 116 -12.94 15.11 -35.29
CA CYS A 116 -14.32 15.51 -35.44
C CYS A 116 -14.86 15.01 -36.78
N VAL A 117 -15.85 14.12 -36.73
CA VAL A 117 -16.58 13.64 -37.91
C VAL A 117 -17.98 14.25 -37.90
N GLU A 118 -18.29 14.95 -38.98
CA GLU A 118 -19.59 15.57 -39.23
C GLU A 118 -20.65 14.48 -39.51
N PRO A 119 -21.86 14.56 -38.92
CA PRO A 119 -22.89 13.51 -39.03
C PRO A 119 -23.21 13.09 -40.47
N GLN A 120 -23.13 14.03 -41.42
CA GLN A 120 -23.44 13.80 -42.84
C GLN A 120 -22.41 12.91 -43.56
N LYS A 121 -21.16 12.84 -43.09
CA LYS A 121 -20.08 12.03 -43.70
C LYS A 121 -20.02 10.59 -43.20
N MET A 122 -20.73 10.23 -42.12
CA MET A 122 -20.85 8.84 -41.67
C MET A 122 -21.61 7.96 -42.67
N ALA A 123 -22.46 8.54 -43.52
CA ALA A 123 -23.27 7.81 -44.50
C ALA A 123 -22.48 7.26 -45.71
N GLN A 124 -21.19 7.61 -45.87
CA GLN A 124 -20.35 7.19 -47.00
C GLN A 124 -19.16 6.29 -46.62
N VAL A 125 -19.02 5.88 -45.36
CA VAL A 125 -17.97 4.93 -44.95
C VAL A 125 -18.55 3.51 -44.96
N PRO A 126 -18.12 2.62 -45.88
CA PRO A 126 -18.64 1.27 -45.90
C PRO A 126 -18.11 0.48 -44.70
N GLY A 127 -19.03 0.05 -43.83
CA GLY A 127 -18.87 -1.12 -42.96
C GLY A 127 -17.77 -1.05 -41.90
N ILE A 128 -17.92 -0.20 -40.89
CA ILE A 128 -17.24 -0.45 -39.61
C ILE A 128 -18.09 -1.47 -38.86
N GLN A 129 -17.84 -2.76 -39.12
CA GLN A 129 -18.17 -3.77 -38.13
C GLN A 129 -17.26 -3.53 -36.93
N ILE A 130 -17.76 -2.73 -35.97
CA ILE A 130 -17.30 -2.83 -34.59
C ILE A 130 -17.78 -4.22 -34.16
N GLU A 131 -16.97 -5.26 -34.38
CA GLU A 131 -17.16 -6.46 -33.58
C GLU A 131 -17.07 -5.98 -32.13
N PRO A 132 -18.15 -6.10 -31.34
CA PRO A 132 -18.04 -5.86 -29.93
C PRO A 132 -17.21 -7.03 -29.44
N SER A 133 -15.90 -6.83 -29.32
CA SER A 133 -15.06 -7.79 -28.63
C SER A 133 -15.65 -7.84 -27.22
N ARG A 134 -16.47 -8.87 -26.95
CA ARG A 134 -16.96 -9.25 -25.64
C ARG A 134 -15.75 -9.70 -24.82
N GLU A 135 -14.84 -8.78 -24.54
CA GLU A 135 -13.89 -8.93 -23.45
C GLU A 135 -14.73 -8.79 -22.20
N THR A 136 -15.11 -9.94 -21.64
CA THR A 136 -15.62 -10.06 -20.28
C THR A 136 -14.75 -9.17 -19.42
N GLY A 137 -15.33 -8.13 -18.79
CA GLY A 137 -14.59 -7.24 -17.90
C GLY A 137 -13.73 -8.10 -16.99
N SER A 138 -12.42 -8.07 -17.24
CA SER A 138 -11.56 -9.15 -16.78
C SER A 138 -11.45 -9.03 -15.26
N ASN A 139 -12.21 -9.87 -14.58
CA ASN A 139 -12.23 -10.05 -13.12
C ASN A 139 -10.87 -10.55 -12.56
N MET A 140 -9.80 -10.47 -13.36
CA MET A 140 -8.44 -10.86 -12.97
C MET A 140 -7.85 -10.05 -11.82
N TRP A 141 -8.46 -8.91 -11.43
CA TRP A 141 -8.08 -8.23 -10.19
C TRP A 141 -8.29 -9.13 -8.95
N TYR A 142 -9.15 -10.15 -9.01
CA TYR A 142 -9.27 -11.18 -7.96
C TYR A 142 -7.96 -11.94 -7.74
N TYR A 143 -7.12 -12.14 -8.76
CA TYR A 143 -5.81 -12.77 -8.59
C TYR A 143 -4.82 -11.85 -7.87
N VAL A 144 -4.90 -10.53 -8.08
CA VAL A 144 -4.12 -9.54 -7.33
C VAL A 144 -4.56 -9.54 -5.86
N PHE A 145 -5.87 -9.59 -5.60
CA PHE A 145 -6.43 -9.74 -4.27
C PHE A 145 -5.95 -11.04 -3.59
N LEU A 146 -6.06 -12.17 -4.28
CA LEU A 146 -5.64 -13.48 -3.77
C LEU A 146 -4.14 -13.54 -3.54
N GLY A 147 -3.33 -12.99 -4.44
CA GLY A 147 -1.88 -12.92 -4.31
C GLY A 147 -1.44 -12.09 -3.11
N ASN A 148 -2.08 -10.94 -2.86
CA ASN A 148 -1.79 -10.12 -1.69
C ASN A 148 -2.28 -10.77 -0.38
N ALA A 149 -3.41 -11.48 -0.40
CA ALA A 149 -3.87 -12.28 0.74
C ALA A 149 -2.92 -13.45 1.05
N LEU A 150 -2.45 -14.19 0.03
CA LEU A 150 -1.44 -15.25 0.17
C LEU A 150 -0.13 -14.70 0.75
N ARG A 151 0.27 -13.49 0.35
CA ARG A 151 1.42 -12.79 0.95
C ARG A 151 1.19 -12.51 2.44
N GLY A 152 -0.03 -12.18 2.84
CA GLY A 152 -0.43 -12.03 4.23
C GLY A 152 -0.26 -13.32 5.03
N ILE A 153 -0.79 -14.42 4.49
CA ILE A 153 -0.68 -15.77 5.10
C ILE A 153 0.77 -16.18 5.27
N GLY A 154 1.60 -15.96 4.25
CA GLY A 154 3.02 -16.31 4.28
C GLY A 154 3.84 -15.46 5.26
N GLU A 155 3.45 -14.21 5.53
CA GLU A 155 4.16 -13.36 6.50
C GLU A 155 3.95 -13.86 7.94
N THR A 156 2.77 -14.40 8.23
CA THR A 156 2.32 -14.78 9.57
C THR A 156 3.37 -15.52 10.42
N PRO A 157 4.04 -16.59 9.96
CA PRO A 157 5.06 -17.30 10.75
C PRO A 157 6.38 -16.57 10.91
N VAL A 158 6.73 -15.64 10.03
CA VAL A 158 8.10 -15.08 9.95
C VAL A 158 8.47 -14.31 11.21
N THR A 159 7.59 -13.40 11.63
CA THR A 159 7.88 -12.49 12.76
C THR A 159 7.85 -13.18 14.12
N PRO A 160 6.77 -13.89 14.53
CA PRO A 160 6.69 -14.51 15.85
C PRO A 160 7.68 -15.67 16.01
N LEU A 161 7.82 -16.53 14.99
CA LEU A 161 8.74 -17.66 15.06
C LEU A 161 10.21 -17.22 14.93
N GLY A 162 10.47 -16.17 14.15
CA GLY A 162 11.81 -15.60 14.01
C GLY A 162 12.34 -15.01 15.31
N ILE A 163 11.54 -14.17 15.97
CA ILE A 163 11.91 -13.53 17.23
C ILE A 163 12.05 -14.58 18.35
N SER A 164 11.09 -15.50 18.49
CA SER A 164 11.18 -16.55 19.51
C SER A 164 12.37 -17.50 19.29
N TYR A 165 12.77 -17.77 18.05
CA TYR A 165 13.95 -18.57 17.77
C TYR A 165 15.24 -17.81 18.15
N ILE A 166 15.31 -16.50 17.95
CA ILE A 166 16.46 -15.71 18.43
C ILE A 166 16.53 -15.74 19.95
N ASP A 167 15.38 -15.56 20.61
CA ASP A 167 15.32 -15.49 22.07
C ASP A 167 15.72 -16.82 22.74
N ASP A 168 15.31 -17.95 22.18
CA ASP A 168 15.61 -19.28 22.73
C ASP A 168 17.08 -19.72 22.54
N PHE A 169 17.79 -19.18 21.54
CA PHE A 169 19.12 -19.64 21.16
C PHE A 169 20.24 -18.59 21.28
N ALA A 170 19.91 -17.30 21.43
CA ALA A 170 20.87 -16.27 21.82
C ALA A 170 21.07 -16.26 23.34
N LYS A 171 22.24 -15.80 23.79
CA LYS A 171 22.41 -15.41 25.19
C LYS A 171 21.39 -14.31 25.52
N ALA A 172 20.78 -14.35 26.70
CA ALA A 172 19.78 -13.39 27.15
C ALA A 172 20.26 -11.93 27.00
N GLU A 173 21.55 -11.68 27.22
CA GLU A 173 22.19 -10.37 27.07
C GLU A 173 22.25 -9.87 25.61
N ASN A 174 22.34 -10.80 24.64
CA ASN A 174 22.52 -10.51 23.23
C ASN A 174 21.22 -10.57 22.40
N SER A 175 20.18 -11.28 22.88
CA SER A 175 18.87 -11.40 22.21
C SER A 175 18.27 -10.02 21.83
N PRO A 176 18.21 -9.02 22.73
CA PRO A 176 17.66 -7.70 22.41
C PRO A 176 18.42 -6.96 21.30
N PHE A 177 19.75 -7.14 21.24
CA PHE A 177 20.58 -6.53 20.21
C PHE A 177 20.27 -7.09 18.82
N TYR A 178 20.17 -8.42 18.68
CA TYR A 178 19.83 -9.05 17.41
C TYR A 178 18.42 -8.66 16.93
N ILE A 179 17.45 -8.60 17.85
CA ILE A 179 16.08 -8.15 17.53
C ILE A 179 16.10 -6.69 17.06
N ALA A 180 16.88 -5.81 17.70
CA ALA A 180 17.00 -4.41 17.27
C ALA A 180 17.64 -4.27 15.87
N CYS A 181 18.67 -5.08 15.56
CA CYS A 181 19.26 -5.14 14.23
C CYS A 181 18.23 -5.57 13.16
N LEU A 182 17.42 -6.60 13.43
CA LEU A 182 16.36 -7.03 12.52
C LEU A 182 15.33 -5.93 12.24
N GLN A 183 14.86 -5.23 13.27
CA GLN A 183 13.91 -4.14 13.12
C GLN A 183 14.51 -2.98 12.31
N THR A 184 15.80 -2.69 12.48
CA THR A 184 16.50 -1.67 11.68
C THR A 184 16.58 -2.06 10.21
N ILE A 185 16.93 -3.32 9.90
CA ILE A 185 16.97 -3.82 8.52
C ILE A 185 15.58 -3.77 7.86
N THR A 186 14.52 -4.00 8.65
CA THR A 186 13.13 -3.87 8.20
C THR A 186 12.81 -2.46 7.71
N LEU A 187 13.42 -1.42 8.27
CA LEU A 187 13.23 -0.03 7.84
C LEU A 187 13.87 0.27 6.47
N LEU A 188 14.87 -0.50 6.05
CA LEU A 188 15.48 -0.36 4.71
C LEU A 188 14.55 -0.88 3.62
N GLY A 189 13.79 -1.96 3.88
CA GLY A 189 12.88 -2.56 2.90
C GLY A 189 11.93 -1.55 2.23
N PRO A 190 11.19 -0.71 2.99
CA PRO A 190 10.37 0.38 2.47
C PRO A 190 11.07 1.31 1.49
N MET A 191 12.31 1.71 1.76
CA MET A 191 13.06 2.61 0.90
C MET A 191 13.28 1.98 -0.48
N PHE A 192 13.76 0.74 -0.49
CA PHE A 192 14.00 -0.01 -1.72
C PHE A 192 12.71 -0.39 -2.45
N GLY A 193 11.61 -0.65 -1.73
CA GLY A 193 10.30 -0.92 -2.33
C GLY A 193 9.75 0.27 -3.12
N PHE A 194 9.83 1.49 -2.56
CA PHE A 194 9.44 2.70 -3.29
C PHE A 194 10.40 3.07 -4.43
N LEU A 195 11.70 2.80 -4.29
CA LEU A 195 12.67 2.98 -5.38
C LEU A 195 12.42 2.01 -6.54
N LEU A 196 12.15 0.74 -6.24
CA LEU A 196 11.76 -0.25 -7.26
C LEU A 196 10.43 0.15 -7.92
N GLY A 197 9.46 0.62 -7.13
CA GLY A 197 8.20 1.19 -7.60
C GLY A 197 8.39 2.39 -8.51
N SER A 198 9.31 3.28 -8.18
CA SER A 198 9.67 4.45 -9.02
C SER A 198 10.23 4.02 -10.37
N TYR A 199 11.15 3.07 -10.37
CA TYR A 199 11.75 2.52 -11.59
C TYR A 199 10.70 1.84 -12.47
N CYS A 200 9.89 0.93 -11.91
CA CYS A 200 8.83 0.23 -12.64
C CYS A 200 7.75 1.18 -13.17
N ALA A 201 7.38 2.21 -12.41
CA ALA A 201 6.37 3.20 -12.83
C ALA A 201 6.84 4.07 -14.01
N LYS A 202 8.16 4.20 -14.22
CA LYS A 202 8.73 4.95 -15.35
C LYS A 202 8.68 4.16 -16.66
N LEU A 203 8.70 2.84 -16.59
CA LEU A 203 8.66 1.94 -17.75
C LEU A 203 7.22 1.67 -18.14
N TYR A 204 6.89 1.73 -19.43
CA TYR A 204 5.54 1.44 -19.92
C TYR A 204 5.17 -0.03 -19.67
N VAL A 205 3.89 -0.31 -19.39
CA VAL A 205 3.41 -1.64 -18.98
C VAL A 205 3.74 -2.77 -19.95
N ASP A 206 3.64 -2.53 -21.26
CA ASP A 206 3.88 -3.51 -22.33
C ASP A 206 5.29 -3.35 -22.95
N ILE A 207 6.28 -3.00 -22.14
CA ILE A 207 7.66 -2.80 -22.61
C ILE A 207 8.19 -4.05 -23.33
N GLY A 208 8.82 -3.85 -24.49
CA GLY A 208 9.33 -4.93 -25.34
C GLY A 208 8.30 -5.51 -26.32
N TYR A 209 7.01 -5.22 -26.17
CA TYR A 209 5.95 -5.65 -27.09
C TYR A 209 5.39 -4.53 -27.97
N VAL A 210 5.59 -3.28 -27.59
CA VAL A 210 5.11 -2.08 -28.30
C VAL A 210 6.28 -1.14 -28.55
N ASP A 211 6.33 -0.56 -29.75
CA ASP A 211 7.29 0.50 -30.06
C ASP A 211 6.96 1.77 -29.27
N MET A 212 7.91 2.24 -28.47
CA MET A 212 7.76 3.41 -27.61
C MET A 212 7.49 4.69 -28.41
N GLU A 213 7.88 4.76 -29.69
CA GLU A 213 7.59 5.91 -30.53
C GLU A 213 6.12 5.99 -30.95
N SER A 214 5.43 4.84 -31.00
CA SER A 214 3.99 4.78 -31.28
C SER A 214 3.11 5.18 -30.08
N VAL A 215 3.67 5.19 -28.87
CA VAL A 215 2.94 5.51 -27.64
C VAL A 215 2.71 7.03 -27.56
N THR A 216 1.43 7.41 -27.50
CA THR A 216 0.98 8.82 -27.52
C THR A 216 0.96 9.49 -26.15
N ILE A 217 1.11 8.71 -25.06
CA ILE A 217 0.97 9.17 -23.67
C ILE A 217 2.31 9.26 -22.94
N THR A 218 2.36 10.10 -21.90
CA THR A 218 3.56 10.32 -21.07
C THR A 218 3.34 9.83 -19.65
N PRO A 219 4.39 9.63 -18.82
CA PRO A 219 4.27 9.22 -17.41
C PRO A 219 3.47 10.14 -16.49
N LYS A 220 3.05 11.32 -16.97
CA LYS A 220 2.16 12.26 -16.25
C LYS A 220 0.68 12.09 -16.64
N ASP A 221 0.39 11.39 -17.73
CA ASP A 221 -0.98 11.17 -18.20
C ASP A 221 -1.73 10.21 -17.26
N ALA A 222 -3.01 10.49 -16.98
CA ALA A 222 -3.88 9.67 -16.15
C ALA A 222 -4.15 8.27 -16.74
N ARG A 223 -3.84 8.05 -18.03
CA ARG A 223 -3.89 6.74 -18.71
C ARG A 223 -2.56 5.99 -18.65
N TRP A 224 -1.48 6.60 -18.17
CA TRP A 224 -0.21 5.91 -18.08
C TRP A 224 -0.25 4.79 -17.04
N VAL A 225 0.08 3.59 -17.49
CA VAL A 225 0.30 2.40 -16.66
C VAL A 225 1.76 2.00 -16.81
N GLY A 226 2.48 2.01 -15.69
CA GLY A 226 3.83 1.53 -15.59
C GLY A 226 3.90 0.01 -15.48
N ALA A 227 5.07 -0.58 -15.69
CA ALA A 227 5.31 -2.02 -15.63
C ALA A 227 5.33 -2.57 -14.19
N TRP A 228 4.19 -2.46 -13.51
CA TRP A 228 3.95 -2.85 -12.12
C TRP A 228 4.12 -4.36 -11.86
N TRP A 229 4.01 -5.20 -12.88
CA TRP A 229 4.21 -6.64 -12.76
C TRP A 229 5.68 -7.02 -12.51
N MET A 230 6.63 -6.24 -13.06
CA MET A 230 8.06 -6.56 -12.98
C MET A 230 8.57 -6.56 -11.54
N GLY A 231 8.19 -5.57 -10.74
CA GLY A 231 8.68 -5.53 -9.37
C GLY A 231 8.08 -6.62 -8.49
N PHE A 232 6.88 -7.13 -8.80
CA PHE A 232 6.35 -8.33 -8.13
C PHE A 232 7.16 -9.59 -8.46
N LEU A 233 7.64 -9.74 -9.71
CA LEU A 233 8.53 -10.84 -10.07
C LEU A 233 9.89 -10.73 -9.36
N VAL A 234 10.46 -9.53 -9.30
CA VAL A 234 11.70 -9.25 -8.56
C VAL A 234 11.50 -9.57 -7.06
N SER A 235 10.44 -9.07 -6.46
CA SER A 235 10.08 -9.35 -5.07
C SER A 235 9.87 -10.84 -4.80
N SER A 236 9.20 -11.55 -5.71
CA SER A 236 9.04 -13.01 -5.63
C SER A 236 10.38 -13.73 -5.64
N GLY A 237 11.29 -13.35 -6.55
CA GLY A 237 12.64 -13.92 -6.59
C GLY A 237 13.40 -13.72 -5.29
N LEU A 238 13.37 -12.50 -4.72
CA LEU A 238 14.01 -12.21 -3.44
C LEU A 238 13.44 -13.05 -2.29
N LEU A 239 12.11 -13.21 -2.23
CA LEU A 239 11.44 -14.02 -1.21
C LEU A 239 11.70 -15.53 -1.37
N LEU A 240 11.82 -16.03 -2.60
CA LEU A 240 12.24 -17.42 -2.84
C LEU A 240 13.67 -17.65 -2.35
N ILE A 241 14.59 -16.76 -2.72
CA ILE A 241 15.99 -16.83 -2.27
C ILE A 241 16.06 -16.77 -0.74
N SER A 242 15.24 -15.94 -0.09
CA SER A 242 15.21 -15.85 1.37
C SER A 242 14.66 -17.11 2.05
N SER A 243 13.83 -17.91 1.37
CA SER A 243 13.29 -19.17 1.90
C SER A 243 14.34 -20.29 1.99
N ILE A 244 15.26 -20.36 1.03
CA ILE A 244 16.19 -21.50 0.85
C ILE A 244 17.00 -21.85 2.11
N PRO A 245 17.66 -20.90 2.81
CA PRO A 245 18.52 -21.24 3.94
C PRO A 245 17.78 -21.95 5.08
N PHE A 246 16.50 -21.63 5.30
CA PHE A 246 15.73 -22.15 6.42
C PHE A 246 15.37 -23.64 6.29
N TRP A 247 15.39 -24.20 5.07
CA TRP A 247 15.15 -25.63 4.84
C TRP A 247 16.28 -26.50 5.40
N PHE A 248 17.50 -25.97 5.44
CA PHE A 248 18.70 -26.68 5.87
C PHE A 248 19.03 -26.49 7.35
N LEU A 249 18.29 -25.66 8.07
CA LEU A 249 18.54 -25.39 9.49
C LEU A 249 17.92 -26.48 10.38
N PRO A 250 18.62 -26.91 11.45
CA PRO A 250 18.12 -27.94 12.37
C PRO A 250 16.95 -27.42 13.23
N ARG A 251 16.18 -28.34 13.81
CA ARG A 251 15.02 -28.02 14.65
C ARG A 251 15.40 -27.22 15.90
N SER A 252 16.53 -27.58 16.49
CA SER A 252 17.08 -26.98 17.70
C SER A 252 18.59 -26.91 17.57
N LEU A 253 19.17 -25.81 18.00
CA LEU A 253 20.61 -25.69 18.15
C LEU A 253 21.03 -26.18 19.54
N PRO A 254 22.24 -26.75 19.71
CA PRO A 254 22.80 -26.94 21.05
C PRO A 254 22.81 -25.58 21.76
N LYS A 255 22.23 -25.50 22.96
CA LYS A 255 22.32 -24.28 23.78
C LYS A 255 23.79 -23.98 24.01
N GLN A 256 24.20 -22.71 23.89
CA GLN A 256 25.54 -22.32 24.33
C GLN A 256 25.64 -22.67 25.83
N GLU A 257 26.57 -23.57 26.17
CA GLU A 257 26.82 -24.01 27.55
C GLU A 257 27.01 -22.77 28.44
N GLY A 258 26.13 -22.63 29.45
CA GLY A 258 26.10 -21.46 30.32
C GLY A 258 24.92 -21.36 31.29
N GLU A 259 23.82 -22.09 31.08
CA GLU A 259 22.70 -22.16 32.03
C GLU A 259 22.21 -23.61 32.20
N GLU A 260 22.94 -24.39 33.01
CA GLU A 260 22.30 -25.45 33.78
C GLU A 260 21.61 -24.78 34.97
N CYS A 261 20.30 -24.57 34.88
CA CYS A 261 19.49 -24.48 36.10
C CYS A 261 19.56 -25.85 36.75
N ALA A 262 20.34 -25.97 37.83
CA ALA A 262 20.30 -27.11 38.74
C ALA A 262 18.83 -27.37 39.13
N PRO A 263 18.35 -28.63 39.08
CA PRO A 263 17.02 -28.95 39.58
C PRO A 263 16.98 -28.62 41.08
N ALA A 264 16.04 -27.76 41.46
CA ALA A 264 15.78 -27.42 42.84
C ALA A 264 15.47 -28.70 43.63
N ALA A 265 16.25 -28.95 44.68
CA ALA A 265 15.98 -29.98 45.66
C ALA A 265 14.65 -29.68 46.35
N GLY A 266 13.59 -30.39 45.92
CA GLY A 266 12.33 -30.46 46.64
C GLY A 266 12.43 -31.58 47.68
N ASN A 267 12.38 -31.20 48.96
CA ASN A 267 12.16 -32.12 50.06
C ASN A 267 10.75 -32.73 49.93
N GLU A 268 10.66 -34.06 49.75
CA GLU A 268 9.47 -34.83 50.13
C GLU A 268 9.86 -35.94 51.11
N PRO A 269 9.04 -36.25 52.14
CA PRO A 269 9.32 -37.29 53.12
C PRO A 269 9.07 -38.70 52.57
N GLN A 270 9.90 -39.63 53.00
CA GLN A 270 9.83 -41.07 52.75
C GLN A 270 8.49 -41.71 53.16
N ALA A 271 7.94 -42.59 52.32
CA ALA A 271 7.30 -43.84 52.73
C ALA A 271 7.06 -44.78 51.52
N GLY A 272 7.45 -46.05 51.65
CA GLY A 272 6.82 -47.16 50.90
C GLY A 272 7.69 -47.96 49.93
N THR A 273 8.21 -49.08 50.42
CA THR A 273 8.92 -50.19 49.74
C THR A 273 8.15 -50.89 48.60
N GLY A 274 8.87 -51.39 47.58
CA GLY A 274 8.35 -52.45 46.68
C GLY A 274 9.11 -52.72 45.36
N ASN A 275 10.12 -53.60 45.43
CA ASN A 275 10.65 -54.58 44.44
C ASN A 275 10.82 -54.31 42.92
N ALA A 276 11.94 -54.87 42.44
CA ALA A 276 12.50 -54.94 41.08
C ALA A 276 11.63 -55.65 40.02
N LEU A 277 11.84 -55.33 38.72
CA LEU A 277 12.55 -56.18 37.72
C LEU A 277 12.46 -55.62 36.25
N ASN A 278 13.61 -55.62 35.58
CA ASN A 278 13.92 -55.82 34.13
C ASN A 278 13.42 -54.89 32.99
N ASN A 279 14.39 -54.09 32.51
CA ASN A 279 15.05 -54.17 31.18
C ASN A 279 14.23 -54.63 29.95
N HIS A 280 13.94 -53.69 29.04
CA HIS A 280 13.85 -53.97 27.61
C HIS A 280 14.34 -52.76 26.79
N ASN A 281 15.45 -52.94 26.07
CA ASN A 281 15.91 -52.04 25.01
C ASN A 281 14.84 -51.94 23.92
N PHE A 282 14.22 -50.76 23.74
CA PHE A 282 13.27 -50.50 22.67
C PHE A 282 13.83 -49.44 21.71
N ASN A 283 13.98 -49.85 20.45
CA ASN A 283 14.73 -49.16 19.41
C ASN A 283 13.95 -47.91 18.90
N LEU A 284 14.52 -46.71 19.10
CA LEU A 284 13.86 -45.40 18.86
C LEU A 284 13.74 -45.01 17.36
N ASN A 285 14.21 -45.86 16.44
CA ASN A 285 14.30 -45.54 15.02
C ASN A 285 13.05 -45.92 14.20
N GLU A 286 12.15 -46.79 14.71
CA GLU A 286 10.92 -47.14 13.99
C GLU A 286 9.74 -46.20 14.23
N ILE A 287 9.72 -45.44 15.33
CA ILE A 287 8.64 -44.47 15.63
C ILE A 287 8.76 -43.21 14.75
N ALA A 288 9.93 -42.92 14.19
CA ALA A 288 10.18 -41.73 13.39
C ALA A 288 9.52 -41.77 11.99
N LYS A 289 9.39 -42.96 11.37
CA LYS A 289 8.82 -43.09 10.01
C LYS A 289 7.29 -43.13 9.98
N GLY A 290 6.62 -43.49 11.07
CA GLY A 290 5.16 -43.62 11.12
C GLY A 290 4.36 -42.31 11.34
N ARG A 291 5.04 -41.21 11.70
CA ARG A 291 4.37 -39.94 12.10
C ARG A 291 4.30 -38.90 10.99
N GLU A 292 5.02 -39.09 9.89
CA GLU A 292 5.15 -38.11 8.80
C GLU A 292 3.93 -38.11 7.84
N ARG A 293 3.18 -39.22 7.74
CA ARG A 293 1.98 -39.32 6.89
C ARG A 293 0.67 -38.83 7.51
N ARG A 294 0.62 -38.56 8.83
CA ARG A 294 -0.62 -38.17 9.53
C ARG A 294 -0.84 -36.65 9.64
N GLY A 295 0.14 -35.81 9.26
CA GLY A 295 0.04 -34.36 9.36
C GLY A 295 -0.87 -33.69 8.31
N LEU A 296 -1.06 -34.31 7.15
CA LEU A 296 -1.83 -33.72 6.04
C LEU A 296 -3.33 -34.03 6.12
N CYS A 297 -3.73 -35.16 6.72
CA CYS A 297 -5.14 -35.57 6.80
C CYS A 297 -5.92 -34.91 7.95
N VAL A 298 -5.22 -34.41 8.98
CA VAL A 298 -5.84 -33.67 10.11
C VAL A 298 -6.23 -32.23 9.71
N PHE A 299 -5.68 -31.72 8.61
CA PHE A 299 -5.89 -30.35 8.12
C PHE A 299 -7.33 -30.08 7.65
N VAL A 300 -8.08 -31.12 7.24
CA VAL A 300 -9.46 -30.98 6.72
C VAL A 300 -10.51 -31.29 7.80
N GLN A 301 -10.20 -32.12 8.79
CA GLN A 301 -11.21 -32.59 9.75
C GLN A 301 -11.40 -31.67 10.97
N MET A 302 -10.49 -30.72 11.22
CA MET A 302 -10.52 -29.85 12.41
C MET A 302 -11.15 -28.46 12.20
N CYS A 303 -11.73 -28.19 11.03
CA CYS A 303 -12.40 -26.91 10.78
C CYS A 303 -13.80 -26.81 11.45
N GLY A 304 -14.30 -27.89 12.07
CA GLY A 304 -15.65 -27.94 12.66
C GLY A 304 -15.75 -28.07 14.19
N HIS A 305 -14.70 -28.48 14.92
CA HIS A 305 -14.90 -28.96 16.31
C HIS A 305 -13.78 -28.65 17.31
N THR A 306 -13.16 -27.46 17.27
CA THR A 306 -12.18 -27.11 18.31
C THR A 306 -12.15 -25.62 18.65
N PHE A 307 -13.30 -25.09 19.07
CA PHE A 307 -13.37 -23.83 19.83
C PHE A 307 -14.01 -23.98 21.21
N THR A 308 -14.32 -25.20 21.66
CA THR A 308 -15.00 -25.43 22.94
C THR A 308 -14.16 -26.31 23.86
N ALA A 309 -13.86 -25.75 25.05
CA ALA A 309 -13.85 -26.43 26.36
C ALA A 309 -12.56 -26.51 27.20
N GLY A 310 -11.40 -25.94 26.81
CA GLY A 310 -10.16 -26.10 27.62
C GLY A 310 -9.43 -24.83 28.10
N SER A 311 -9.57 -23.70 27.41
CA SER A 311 -8.76 -22.48 27.64
C SER A 311 -9.58 -21.21 27.91
N SER A 312 -10.91 -21.32 27.90
CA SER A 312 -11.83 -20.17 27.96
C SER A 312 -12.12 -19.67 29.37
N THR A 313 -11.79 -20.45 30.41
CA THR A 313 -12.11 -20.10 31.81
C THR A 313 -11.18 -19.04 32.40
N GLU A 314 -9.89 -18.99 32.02
CA GLU A 314 -8.92 -17.97 32.49
C GLU A 314 -8.70 -16.82 31.49
N PHE A 315 -8.90 -17.07 30.19
CA PHE A 315 -8.71 -16.07 29.14
C PHE A 315 -9.77 -14.97 29.18
N THR A 316 -11.05 -15.34 29.31
CA THR A 316 -12.17 -14.39 29.30
C THR A 316 -12.12 -13.41 30.48
N PRO A 317 -11.86 -13.85 31.74
CA PRO A 317 -11.66 -12.94 32.86
C PRO A 317 -10.45 -12.00 32.67
N SER A 318 -9.32 -12.51 32.16
CA SER A 318 -8.12 -11.70 31.91
C SER A 318 -8.34 -10.65 30.82
N LEU A 319 -9.03 -11.02 29.74
CA LEU A 319 -9.43 -10.10 28.67
C LEU A 319 -10.39 -9.02 29.19
N LYS A 320 -11.38 -9.40 30.01
CA LYS A 320 -12.34 -8.46 30.62
C LYS A 320 -11.64 -7.51 31.60
N ARG A 321 -10.69 -8.00 32.40
CA ARG A 321 -9.88 -7.18 33.32
C ARG A 321 -9.01 -6.17 32.56
N LEU A 322 -8.39 -6.61 31.47
CA LEU A 322 -7.53 -5.78 30.64
C LEU A 322 -8.31 -4.69 29.90
N LEU A 323 -9.40 -5.05 29.21
CA LEU A 323 -10.26 -4.08 28.52
C LEU A 323 -11.06 -3.21 29.48
N GLY A 324 -11.33 -3.69 30.70
CA GLY A 324 -11.95 -2.91 31.77
C GLY A 324 -11.01 -1.92 32.44
N THR A 325 -9.70 -1.95 32.14
CA THR A 325 -8.74 -0.95 32.63
C THR A 325 -8.85 0.31 31.77
N PRO A 326 -9.37 1.44 32.29
CA PRO A 326 -9.70 2.60 31.47
C PRO A 326 -8.50 3.15 30.68
N ALA A 327 -7.31 3.20 31.32
CA ALA A 327 -6.09 3.68 30.67
C ALA A 327 -5.67 2.81 29.47
N TYR A 328 -5.74 1.48 29.59
CA TYR A 328 -5.38 0.58 28.48
C TYR A 328 -6.41 0.67 27.34
N PHE A 329 -7.70 0.73 27.66
CA PHE A 329 -8.75 0.86 26.65
C PHE A 329 -8.59 2.15 25.83
N LEU A 330 -8.33 3.28 26.51
CA LEU A 330 -8.01 4.55 25.84
C LEU A 330 -6.79 4.39 24.93
N LEU A 331 -5.66 3.93 25.47
CA LEU A 331 -4.42 3.70 24.70
C LEU A 331 -4.62 2.77 23.48
N LEU A 332 -5.50 1.79 23.59
CA LEU A 332 -5.88 0.89 22.49
C LEU A 332 -6.62 1.66 21.39
N CYS A 333 -7.64 2.44 21.75
CA CYS A 333 -8.38 3.31 20.82
C CYS A 333 -7.44 4.30 20.11
N GLY A 334 -6.56 4.98 20.85
CA GLY A 334 -5.59 5.91 20.27
C GLY A 334 -4.59 5.23 19.35
N SER A 335 -4.16 4.01 19.68
CA SER A 335 -3.30 3.21 18.81
C SER A 335 -3.99 2.82 17.51
N ILE A 336 -5.27 2.45 17.56
CA ILE A 336 -6.08 2.12 16.38
C ILE A 336 -6.22 3.34 15.49
N LEU A 337 -6.65 4.48 16.04
CA LEU A 337 -6.82 5.73 15.30
C LEU A 337 -5.50 6.16 14.64
N LYS A 338 -4.39 6.17 15.40
CA LYS A 338 -3.06 6.50 14.88
C LYS A 338 -2.64 5.59 13.73
N PHE A 339 -2.81 4.27 13.88
CA PHE A 339 -2.43 3.32 12.85
C PHE A 339 -3.32 3.43 11.60
N ASN A 340 -4.61 3.70 11.81
CA ASN A 340 -5.61 3.88 10.76
C ASN A 340 -5.28 5.11 9.88
N SER A 341 -5.00 6.28 10.48
CA SER A 341 -4.57 7.45 9.68
C SER A 341 -3.25 7.19 8.96
N PHE A 342 -2.26 6.62 9.65
CA PHE A 342 -0.96 6.32 9.06
C PHE A 342 -1.07 5.40 7.85
N ILE A 343 -1.81 4.29 7.94
CA ILE A 343 -1.91 3.32 6.86
C ILE A 343 -2.69 3.90 5.66
N GLY A 344 -3.78 4.63 5.88
CA GLY A 344 -4.59 5.21 4.81
C GLY A 344 -3.82 6.25 4.01
N LEU A 345 -3.17 7.20 4.69
CA LEU A 345 -2.34 8.21 4.04
C LEU A 345 -1.12 7.59 3.37
N PHE A 346 -0.41 6.68 4.03
CA PHE A 346 0.78 6.07 3.44
C PHE A 346 0.47 5.32 2.14
N THR A 347 -0.70 4.70 2.06
CA THR A 347 -1.18 3.93 0.90
C THR A 347 -1.52 4.85 -0.28
N PHE A 348 -2.20 5.98 -0.04
CA PHE A 348 -2.58 6.92 -1.10
C PHE A 348 -1.64 8.13 -1.26
N LYS A 349 -0.51 8.18 -0.55
CA LYS A 349 0.42 9.33 -0.59
C LYS A 349 0.95 9.62 -1.99
N ALA A 350 1.39 8.58 -2.71
CA ALA A 350 1.86 8.73 -4.08
C ALA A 350 0.74 9.26 -4.98
N LYS A 351 -0.47 8.70 -4.87
CA LYS A 351 -1.66 9.15 -5.60
C LYS A 351 -2.00 10.62 -5.29
N TYR A 352 -1.94 11.03 -4.02
CA TYR A 352 -2.13 12.42 -3.62
C TYR A 352 -1.13 13.35 -4.34
N MET A 353 0.15 12.98 -4.40
CA MET A 353 1.16 13.77 -5.12
C MET A 353 0.92 13.84 -6.63
N GLU A 354 0.42 12.75 -7.22
CA GLU A 354 0.04 12.72 -8.64
C GLU A 354 -1.14 13.66 -8.93
N GLN A 355 -2.21 13.58 -8.14
CA GLN A 355 -3.44 14.32 -8.39
C GLN A 355 -3.37 15.79 -7.97
N GLN A 356 -2.76 16.08 -6.82
CA GLN A 356 -2.71 17.44 -6.28
C GLN A 356 -1.67 18.32 -6.97
N PHE A 357 -0.53 17.75 -7.39
CA PHE A 357 0.62 18.52 -7.88
C PHE A 357 1.07 18.13 -9.30
N GLY A 358 0.32 17.26 -10.00
CA GLY A 358 0.62 16.84 -11.36
C GLY A 358 1.99 16.13 -11.50
N GLN A 359 2.46 15.47 -10.44
CA GLN A 359 3.70 14.69 -10.49
C GLN A 359 3.46 13.33 -11.13
N SER A 360 4.47 12.75 -11.78
CA SER A 360 4.37 11.35 -12.23
C SER A 360 4.44 10.40 -11.03
N ALA A 361 3.80 9.24 -11.13
CA ALA A 361 3.90 8.16 -10.14
C ALA A 361 5.37 7.82 -9.80
N SER A 362 6.22 7.78 -10.83
CA SER A 362 7.66 7.50 -10.66
C SER A 362 8.37 8.53 -9.80
N ARG A 363 8.10 9.83 -9.99
CA ARG A 363 8.73 10.90 -9.22
C ARG A 363 8.17 10.96 -7.79
N ALA A 364 6.86 10.74 -7.62
CA ALA A 364 6.25 10.66 -6.30
C ALA A 364 6.85 9.52 -5.46
N ASN A 365 6.92 8.31 -6.04
CA ASN A 365 7.51 7.15 -5.38
C ASN A 365 9.00 7.37 -5.03
N PHE A 366 9.77 7.97 -5.92
CA PHE A 366 11.18 8.31 -5.66
C PHE A 366 11.34 9.23 -4.44
N LEU A 367 10.56 10.31 -4.38
CA LEU A 367 10.64 11.29 -3.30
C LEU A 367 10.16 10.74 -1.95
N ILE A 368 9.17 9.84 -1.95
CA ILE A 368 8.75 9.11 -0.74
C ILE A 368 9.91 8.22 -0.25
N GLY A 369 10.51 7.44 -1.17
CA GLY A 369 11.61 6.52 -0.88
C GLY A 369 12.89 7.18 -0.37
N VAL A 370 13.29 8.31 -0.94
CA VAL A 370 14.58 8.96 -0.66
C VAL A 370 14.50 10.05 0.41
N LEU A 371 13.35 10.73 0.55
CA LEU A 371 13.24 11.85 1.50
C LEU A 371 12.43 11.50 2.74
N ASN A 372 11.23 10.94 2.58
CA ASN A 372 10.33 10.73 3.71
C ASN A 372 10.75 9.52 4.56
N LEU A 373 11.03 8.38 3.93
CA LEU A 373 11.32 7.15 4.67
C LEU A 373 12.64 7.22 5.48
N PRO A 374 13.74 7.80 4.95
CA PRO A 374 14.95 8.00 5.76
C PRO A 374 14.72 8.95 6.94
N ALA A 375 13.94 10.03 6.75
CA ALA A 375 13.60 10.95 7.83
C ALA A 375 12.85 10.24 8.96
N VAL A 376 11.91 9.34 8.64
CA VAL A 376 11.22 8.51 9.63
C VAL A 376 12.19 7.58 10.36
N ALA A 377 13.11 6.91 9.64
CA ALA A 377 14.09 6.01 10.25
C ALA A 377 15.02 6.76 11.24
N VAL A 378 15.53 7.92 10.82
CA VAL A 378 16.39 8.77 11.67
C VAL A 378 15.62 9.26 12.90
N GLY A 379 14.36 9.67 12.76
CA GLY A 379 13.58 10.14 13.89
C GLY A 379 13.22 9.03 14.90
N ILE A 380 12.89 7.81 14.47
CA ILE A 380 12.69 6.66 15.38
C ILE A 380 13.96 6.38 16.19
N PHE A 381 15.11 6.34 15.50
CA PHE A 381 16.40 6.08 16.13
C PHE A 381 16.77 7.19 17.14
N LEU A 382 16.64 8.46 16.74
CA LEU A 382 16.94 9.60 17.59
C LEU A 382 15.97 9.69 18.79
N GLY A 383 14.69 9.36 18.60
CA GLY A 383 13.70 9.28 19.69
C GLY A 383 14.09 8.25 20.76
N GLY A 384 14.59 7.09 20.32
CA GLY A 384 15.14 6.08 21.24
C GLY A 384 16.43 6.55 21.94
N LEU A 385 17.32 7.22 21.21
CA LEU A 385 18.56 7.78 21.77
C LEU A 385 18.28 8.86 22.83
N ILE A 386 17.30 9.73 22.60
CA ILE A 386 16.87 10.76 23.56
C ILE A 386 16.38 10.10 24.85
N MET A 387 15.51 9.09 24.77
CA MET A 387 15.06 8.35 25.95
C MET A 387 16.21 7.73 26.73
N LYS A 388 17.19 7.15 26.04
CA LYS A 388 18.35 6.50 26.67
C LYS A 388 19.30 7.52 27.31
N ARG A 389 19.67 8.58 26.58
CA ARG A 389 20.66 9.59 27.01
C ARG A 389 20.16 10.41 28.19
N TYR A 390 18.90 10.83 28.15
CA TYR A 390 18.30 11.65 29.21
C TYR A 390 17.58 10.81 30.28
N LYS A 391 17.62 9.47 30.18
CA LYS A 391 16.96 8.54 31.11
C LYS A 391 15.52 8.96 31.41
N LEU A 392 14.75 9.28 30.37
CA LEU A 392 13.41 9.85 30.53
C LEU A 392 12.51 8.89 31.33
N SER A 393 11.82 9.44 32.32
CA SER A 393 10.77 8.73 33.06
C SER A 393 9.59 8.42 32.13
N VAL A 394 8.66 7.56 32.56
CA VAL A 394 7.44 7.26 31.78
C VAL A 394 6.66 8.53 31.47
N VAL A 395 6.53 9.41 32.47
CA VAL A 395 5.85 10.70 32.35
C VAL A 395 6.57 11.62 31.37
N SER A 396 7.89 11.78 31.49
CA SER A 396 8.67 12.62 30.57
C SER A 396 8.68 12.05 29.14
N GLY A 397 8.67 10.73 28.98
CA GLY A 397 8.51 10.06 27.68
C GLY A 397 7.13 10.29 27.06
N ALA A 398 6.07 10.25 27.87
CA ALA A 398 4.72 10.59 27.45
C ALA A 398 4.62 12.07 27.03
N GLN A 399 5.22 12.99 27.79
CA GLN A 399 5.31 14.42 27.45
C GLN A 399 6.06 14.64 26.13
N LEU A 400 7.17 13.94 25.89
CA LEU A 400 7.90 14.01 24.62
C LEU A 400 7.07 13.49 23.44
N SER A 401 6.40 12.35 23.60
CA SER A 401 5.49 11.78 22.59
C SER A 401 4.32 12.74 22.31
N PHE A 402 3.79 13.39 23.35
CA PHE A 402 2.75 14.40 23.23
C PHE A 402 3.23 15.62 22.44
N ALA A 403 4.35 16.22 22.86
CA ALA A 403 4.90 17.43 22.26
C ALA A 403 5.22 17.23 20.78
N THR A 404 5.84 16.10 20.43
CA THR A 404 6.14 15.74 19.04
C THR A 404 4.87 15.51 18.22
N SER A 405 3.85 14.85 18.78
CA SER A 405 2.55 14.66 18.10
C SER A 405 1.82 15.99 17.88
N PHE A 406 1.85 16.88 18.87
CA PHE A 406 1.26 18.20 18.78
C PHE A 406 1.96 19.08 17.73
N LEU A 407 3.29 19.06 17.69
CA LEU A 407 4.05 19.78 16.69
C LEU A 407 3.83 19.19 15.28
N ALA A 408 3.76 17.87 15.15
CA ALA A 408 3.42 17.22 13.88
C ALA A 408 2.01 17.60 13.39
N TYR A 409 1.03 17.71 14.30
CA TYR A 409 -0.32 18.21 14.02
C TYR A 409 -0.29 19.66 13.50
N LEU A 410 0.46 20.55 14.15
CA LEU A 410 0.60 21.95 13.68
C LEU A 410 1.23 22.02 12.29
N LEU A 411 2.24 21.19 12.01
CA LEU A 411 2.85 21.10 10.68
C LEU A 411 1.89 20.52 9.64
N LEU A 412 1.04 19.57 10.02
CA LEU A 412 0.01 19.03 9.12
C LEU A 412 -1.01 20.12 8.73
N LEU A 413 -1.40 21.01 9.66
CA LEU A 413 -2.26 22.15 9.35
C LEU A 413 -1.65 23.07 8.29
N LEU A 414 -0.33 23.25 8.28
CA LEU A 414 0.36 24.04 7.24
C LEU A 414 0.20 23.43 5.85
N GLN A 415 -0.07 22.13 5.73
CA GLN A 415 -0.31 21.47 4.44
C GLN A 415 -1.62 21.93 3.79
N PHE A 416 -2.62 22.41 4.55
CA PHE A 416 -3.78 23.10 3.98
C PHE A 416 -3.40 24.42 3.28
N GLY A 417 -2.23 24.99 3.54
CA GLY A 417 -1.73 26.14 2.77
C GLY A 417 -1.18 25.75 1.38
N THR A 418 -0.82 24.48 1.18
CA THR A 418 -0.18 24.00 -0.05
C THR A 418 -1.20 23.64 -1.12
N LYS A 419 -1.91 24.65 -1.64
CA LYS A 419 -2.88 24.47 -2.73
C LYS A 419 -2.21 24.47 -4.10
N CYS A 420 -2.79 23.71 -5.02
CA CYS A 420 -2.54 23.83 -6.44
C CYS A 420 -3.90 23.64 -7.13
N ASP A 421 -4.30 24.65 -7.90
CA ASP A 421 -5.60 24.64 -8.58
C ASP A 421 -5.64 23.49 -9.60
N ASN A 422 -6.85 22.96 -9.85
CA ASN A 422 -7.08 22.01 -10.93
C ASN A 422 -6.59 22.55 -12.28
N ILE A 423 -6.11 21.65 -13.15
CA ILE A 423 -5.85 21.97 -14.56
C ILE A 423 -7.14 22.49 -15.19
N ARG A 424 -7.02 23.55 -16.01
CA ARG A 424 -8.16 24.14 -16.73
C ARG A 424 -8.59 23.21 -17.85
N VAL A 425 -9.61 22.41 -17.59
CA VAL A 425 -10.28 21.53 -18.56
C VAL A 425 -11.64 22.10 -18.93
N ALA A 426 -11.86 22.33 -20.22
CA ALA A 426 -13.11 22.83 -20.79
C ALA A 426 -14.28 21.87 -20.50
N GLY A 427 -15.41 22.42 -20.07
CA GLY A 427 -16.63 21.68 -19.72
C GLY A 427 -16.58 20.93 -18.38
N LEU A 428 -15.43 20.89 -17.69
CA LEU A 428 -15.28 20.24 -16.38
C LEU A 428 -14.90 21.21 -15.26
N THR A 429 -13.89 22.05 -15.50
CA THR A 429 -13.36 22.98 -14.47
C THR A 429 -13.44 24.44 -14.90
N VAL A 430 -13.50 24.68 -16.20
CA VAL A 430 -13.74 25.98 -16.82
C VAL A 430 -14.72 25.79 -17.97
N SER A 431 -15.47 26.83 -18.32
CA SER A 431 -16.24 26.84 -19.56
C SER A 431 -15.32 26.83 -20.80
N TYR A 432 -15.88 26.55 -21.97
CA TYR A 432 -15.17 26.69 -23.25
C TYR A 432 -14.66 28.12 -23.50
N ASN A 433 -15.29 29.13 -22.89
CA ASN A 433 -14.86 30.52 -22.92
C ASN A 433 -13.79 30.87 -21.85
N GLY A 434 -13.36 29.89 -21.05
CA GLY A 434 -12.34 30.07 -20.02
C GLY A 434 -12.84 30.70 -18.72
N THR A 435 -14.16 30.91 -18.56
CA THR A 435 -14.74 31.38 -17.29
C THR A 435 -14.84 30.25 -16.27
N ARG A 436 -14.58 30.56 -15.00
CA ARG A 436 -14.73 29.60 -13.88
C ARG A 436 -16.21 29.45 -13.52
N SER A 437 -17.01 28.80 -14.37
CA SER A 437 -18.39 28.40 -14.04
C SER A 437 -18.36 26.99 -13.45
N VAL A 438 -18.48 26.90 -12.14
CA VAL A 438 -18.45 25.64 -11.38
C VAL A 438 -19.86 25.02 -11.38
N SER A 439 -20.16 24.16 -12.36
CA SER A 439 -21.32 23.27 -12.28
C SER A 439 -21.00 21.91 -12.89
N TYR A 440 -21.01 20.87 -12.07
CA TYR A 440 -20.59 19.51 -12.40
C TYR A 440 -21.67 18.73 -13.17
N LYS A 441 -22.23 19.31 -14.24
CA LYS A 441 -23.23 18.64 -15.09
C LYS A 441 -22.59 18.16 -16.38
N GLU A 442 -22.89 16.91 -16.78
CA GLU A 442 -22.48 16.32 -18.06
C GLU A 442 -22.89 17.16 -19.28
N GLU A 443 -23.97 17.94 -19.14
CA GLU A 443 -24.48 18.89 -20.15
C GLU A 443 -23.48 20.00 -20.54
N MET A 444 -22.45 20.27 -19.71
CA MET A 444 -21.43 21.29 -20.01
C MET A 444 -20.24 20.77 -20.84
N LEU A 445 -20.20 19.47 -21.15
CA LEU A 445 -19.16 18.89 -22.01
C LEU A 445 -19.34 19.26 -23.48
N TYR A 446 -20.58 19.50 -23.91
CA TYR A 446 -20.93 19.94 -25.26
C TYR A 446 -21.07 21.47 -25.31
N SER A 447 -20.69 22.04 -26.44
CA SER A 447 -20.76 23.48 -26.73
C SER A 447 -21.07 23.67 -28.21
N ASP A 448 -21.54 24.85 -28.60
CA ASP A 448 -21.87 25.17 -30.00
C ASP A 448 -20.70 24.91 -30.97
N CYS A 449 -19.45 24.98 -30.49
CA CYS A 449 -18.27 24.72 -31.31
C CYS A 449 -18.04 23.23 -31.63
N ASN A 450 -18.59 22.30 -30.86
CA ASN A 450 -18.43 20.85 -31.07
C ASN A 450 -19.76 20.13 -31.34
N SER A 451 -20.87 20.87 -31.47
CA SER A 451 -22.18 20.31 -31.81
C SER A 451 -22.21 19.59 -33.15
N ASP A 452 -21.37 20.03 -34.08
CA ASP A 452 -21.25 19.45 -35.43
C ASP A 452 -20.39 18.18 -35.44
N CYS A 453 -19.87 17.77 -34.27
CA CYS A 453 -19.05 16.58 -34.10
C CYS A 453 -19.84 15.51 -33.31
N SER A 454 -19.88 14.27 -33.79
CA SER A 454 -20.46 13.15 -33.04
C SER A 454 -19.49 12.61 -31.96
N CYS A 455 -19.10 13.45 -31.00
CA CYS A 455 -18.13 13.10 -29.96
C CYS A 455 -18.76 12.28 -28.82
N SER A 456 -18.01 11.31 -28.30
CA SER A 456 -18.42 10.58 -27.09
C SER A 456 -18.01 11.35 -25.84
N ALA A 457 -18.97 11.57 -24.93
CA ALA A 457 -18.67 12.12 -23.61
C ALA A 457 -17.82 11.16 -22.76
N GLU A 458 -17.79 9.86 -23.06
CA GLU A 458 -17.08 8.85 -22.26
C GLU A 458 -15.56 8.82 -22.53
N GLU A 459 -15.13 9.34 -23.68
CA GLU A 459 -13.74 9.33 -24.11
C GLU A 459 -12.85 10.23 -23.23
N TRP A 460 -11.58 9.84 -23.06
CA TRP A 460 -10.56 10.65 -22.40
C TRP A 460 -9.25 10.57 -23.17
N ASP A 461 -9.00 11.54 -24.05
CA ASP A 461 -7.76 11.70 -24.81
C ASP A 461 -7.29 13.17 -24.78
N PRO A 462 -6.84 13.68 -23.63
CA PRO A 462 -6.70 15.11 -23.43
C PRO A 462 -5.71 15.76 -24.40
N VAL A 463 -6.09 16.96 -24.87
CA VAL A 463 -5.25 17.81 -25.72
C VAL A 463 -5.15 19.22 -25.14
N CYS A 464 -3.99 19.84 -25.27
CA CYS A 464 -3.68 21.16 -24.75
C CYS A 464 -3.62 22.20 -25.88
N SER A 465 -4.35 23.31 -25.72
CA SER A 465 -4.22 24.48 -26.57
C SER A 465 -3.10 25.41 -26.09
N ASP A 466 -2.61 26.26 -27.00
CA ASP A 466 -1.64 27.31 -26.64
C ASP A 466 -2.24 28.36 -25.67
N SER A 467 -3.58 28.44 -25.56
CA SER A 467 -4.28 29.28 -24.57
C SER A 467 -4.23 28.71 -23.14
N GLY A 468 -3.66 27.51 -22.95
CA GLY A 468 -3.55 26.87 -21.64
C GLY A 468 -4.85 26.21 -21.15
N ILE A 469 -5.78 25.94 -22.07
CA ILE A 469 -7.01 25.19 -21.82
C ILE A 469 -6.83 23.77 -22.36
N THR A 470 -7.17 22.79 -21.54
CA THR A 470 -7.18 21.38 -21.93
C THR A 470 -8.59 20.99 -22.37
N TYR A 471 -8.69 20.24 -23.45
CA TYR A 471 -9.93 19.63 -23.93
C TYR A 471 -9.89 18.13 -23.67
N ILE A 472 -11.05 17.51 -23.44
CA ILE A 472 -11.16 16.09 -23.06
C ILE A 472 -10.69 15.16 -24.17
N SER A 473 -10.97 15.51 -25.43
CA SER A 473 -10.51 14.79 -26.60
C SER A 473 -10.27 15.76 -27.77
N PRO A 474 -9.51 15.36 -28.81
CA PRO A 474 -9.39 16.13 -30.04
C PRO A 474 -10.75 16.36 -30.73
N CYS A 475 -11.70 15.42 -30.59
CA CYS A 475 -13.08 15.59 -31.08
C CYS A 475 -13.79 16.70 -30.32
N MET A 476 -13.72 16.71 -28.98
CA MET A 476 -14.35 17.74 -28.15
C MET A 476 -13.73 19.13 -28.37
N ALA A 477 -12.49 19.19 -28.86
CA ALA A 477 -11.84 20.43 -29.32
C ALA A 477 -12.27 20.85 -30.74
N GLY A 478 -12.99 19.99 -31.47
CA GLY A 478 -13.48 20.22 -32.83
C GLY A 478 -12.42 20.14 -33.91
N CYS A 479 -11.38 19.31 -33.72
CA CYS A 479 -10.25 19.24 -34.66
C CYS A 479 -10.54 18.37 -35.89
N LEU A 480 -10.21 18.89 -37.08
CA LEU A 480 -10.51 18.26 -38.38
C LEU A 480 -9.32 17.54 -39.01
N SER A 481 -8.10 17.82 -38.59
CA SER A 481 -6.90 17.17 -39.14
C SER A 481 -5.81 16.99 -38.09
N SER A 482 -4.88 16.07 -38.36
CA SER A 482 -3.73 15.81 -37.52
C SER A 482 -2.45 15.65 -38.34
N THR A 483 -1.32 16.01 -37.75
CA THR A 483 0.02 15.88 -38.33
C THR A 483 0.98 15.35 -37.27
N GLY A 484 1.96 14.55 -37.68
CA GLY A 484 2.95 13.97 -36.77
C GLY A 484 2.62 12.53 -36.38
N TYR A 485 3.49 11.94 -35.55
CA TYR A 485 3.40 10.55 -35.14
C TYR A 485 3.61 10.40 -33.62
N GLY A 486 2.85 9.47 -33.01
CA GLY A 486 2.96 9.16 -31.59
C GLY A 486 2.76 10.38 -30.69
N LYS A 487 3.66 10.56 -29.72
CA LYS A 487 3.64 11.68 -28.74
C LYS A 487 3.78 13.08 -29.35
N HIS A 488 4.23 13.19 -30.60
CA HIS A 488 4.42 14.47 -31.30
C HIS A 488 3.27 14.81 -32.24
N THR A 489 2.14 14.11 -32.13
CA THR A 489 0.95 14.42 -32.92
C THR A 489 0.37 15.79 -32.53
N LEU A 490 0.14 16.61 -33.54
CA LEU A 490 -0.50 17.92 -33.47
C LEU A 490 -1.81 17.86 -34.23
N PHE A 491 -2.89 18.32 -33.62
CA PHE A 491 -4.19 18.46 -34.28
C PHE A 491 -4.40 19.91 -34.70
N HIS A 492 -5.00 20.12 -35.86
CA HIS A 492 -5.22 21.43 -36.47
C HIS A 492 -6.70 21.65 -36.79
N ASN A 493 -7.02 22.91 -37.09
CA ASN A 493 -8.36 23.36 -37.47
C ASN A 493 -9.41 22.99 -36.40
N CYS A 494 -9.10 23.28 -35.14
CA CYS A 494 -9.96 23.00 -34.00
C CYS A 494 -10.93 24.16 -33.73
N SER A 495 -12.23 23.97 -33.98
CA SER A 495 -13.27 25.01 -33.86
C SER A 495 -13.44 25.58 -32.45
N CYS A 496 -13.27 24.75 -31.40
CA CYS A 496 -13.45 25.20 -30.03
C CYS A 496 -12.28 26.03 -29.49
N VAL A 497 -11.13 26.01 -30.17
CA VAL A 497 -9.93 26.76 -29.79
C VAL A 497 -10.03 28.23 -30.21
N SER A 498 -10.74 28.53 -31.31
CA SER A 498 -10.90 29.90 -31.83
C SER A 498 -11.69 30.83 -30.92
N THR A 499 -12.58 30.28 -30.09
CA THR A 499 -13.42 31.04 -29.15
C THR A 499 -12.66 31.59 -27.95
N SER A 500 -11.43 31.14 -27.71
CA SER A 500 -10.61 31.52 -26.54
C SER A 500 -9.60 32.66 -26.86
N PHE A 501 -10.11 33.90 -27.03
CA PHE A 501 -9.39 35.19 -27.00
C PHE A 501 -7.87 35.24 -27.35
N ARG A 502 -7.55 35.52 -28.62
CA ARG A 502 -6.56 36.52 -29.12
C ARG A 502 -6.50 36.40 -30.66
N PRO A 503 -6.57 37.49 -31.44
CA PRO A 503 -6.28 37.43 -32.87
C PRO A 503 -4.82 37.00 -33.05
N GLY A 504 -4.58 35.84 -33.64
CA GLY A 504 -3.24 35.29 -33.89
C GLY A 504 -2.81 34.10 -33.02
N SER A 505 -3.70 33.51 -32.20
CA SER A 505 -3.42 32.21 -31.59
C SER A 505 -3.50 31.07 -32.62
N SER A 506 -2.63 30.08 -32.49
CA SER A 506 -2.65 28.92 -33.37
C SER A 506 -3.94 28.11 -33.12
N MET A 507 -4.63 27.66 -34.19
CA MET A 507 -5.80 26.77 -34.09
C MET A 507 -5.39 25.31 -33.89
N SER A 508 -4.24 25.10 -33.26
CA SER A 508 -3.63 23.80 -33.08
C SER A 508 -3.60 23.39 -31.62
N VAL A 509 -3.71 22.09 -31.37
CA VAL A 509 -3.62 21.52 -30.03
C VAL A 509 -2.61 20.38 -30.03
N ARG A 510 -1.93 20.23 -28.90
CA ARG A 510 -0.91 19.20 -28.67
C ARG A 510 -1.48 18.09 -27.80
N LEU A 511 -1.03 16.85 -28.00
CA LEU A 511 -1.39 15.74 -27.12
C LEU A 511 -0.98 15.99 -25.66
N GLY A 512 -1.82 15.54 -24.75
CA GLY A 512 -1.63 15.63 -23.31
C GLY A 512 -2.30 16.84 -22.67
N GLN A 513 -2.31 16.84 -21.34
CA GLN A 513 -2.87 17.93 -20.55
C GLN A 513 -1.92 19.13 -20.54
N CYS A 514 -2.48 20.33 -20.43
CA CYS A 514 -1.69 21.53 -20.25
C CYS A 514 -0.86 21.48 -18.95
N PRO A 515 0.37 22.01 -18.96
CA PRO A 515 1.17 22.05 -17.75
C PRO A 515 0.48 22.87 -16.66
N HIS A 516 0.62 22.44 -15.40
CA HIS A 516 0.18 23.25 -14.26
C HIS A 516 0.88 24.62 -14.25
N VAL A 517 0.17 25.62 -13.74
CA VAL A 517 0.70 26.98 -13.56
C VAL A 517 1.99 26.94 -12.72
N LYS A 518 2.95 27.81 -13.04
CA LYS A 518 4.29 27.85 -12.42
C LYS A 518 4.26 27.88 -10.87
N ASP A 519 3.22 28.47 -10.27
CA ASP A 519 3.03 28.54 -8.82
C ASP A 519 2.90 27.17 -8.13
N CYS A 520 2.48 26.14 -8.87
CA CYS A 520 2.33 24.78 -8.34
C CYS A 520 3.68 24.15 -7.93
N ILE A 521 4.79 24.53 -8.57
CA ILE A 521 6.13 24.01 -8.24
C ILE A 521 6.57 24.48 -6.85
N ARG A 522 6.29 25.75 -6.51
CA ARG A 522 6.58 26.31 -5.19
C ARG A 522 5.73 25.62 -4.12
N SER A 523 4.43 25.49 -4.37
CA SER A 523 3.50 24.80 -3.47
C SER A 523 3.91 23.34 -3.21
N PHE A 524 4.32 22.63 -4.27
CA PHE A 524 4.84 21.26 -4.16
C PHE A 524 6.12 21.18 -3.33
N THR A 525 7.07 22.10 -3.54
CA THR A 525 8.31 22.16 -2.76
C THR A 525 8.02 22.41 -1.28
N SER A 526 7.11 23.35 -0.98
CA SER A 526 6.65 23.61 0.39
C SER A 526 5.97 22.39 1.01
N TYR A 527 5.09 21.71 0.27
CA TYR A 527 4.45 20.46 0.73
C TYR A 527 5.49 19.40 1.08
N MET A 528 6.49 19.19 0.22
CA MET A 528 7.55 18.21 0.45
C MET A 528 8.37 18.54 1.70
N ALA A 529 8.76 19.81 1.89
CA ALA A 529 9.51 20.23 3.07
C ALA A 529 8.71 20.00 4.36
N VAL A 530 7.43 20.41 4.38
CA VAL A 530 6.53 20.21 5.53
C VAL A 530 6.27 18.72 5.79
N SER A 531 6.08 17.91 4.74
CA SER A 531 5.82 16.47 4.86
C SER A 531 7.01 15.72 5.46
N VAL A 532 8.24 16.04 5.04
CA VAL A 532 9.47 15.43 5.57
C VAL A 532 9.68 15.84 7.03
N LEU A 533 9.53 17.14 7.35
CA LEU A 533 9.68 17.64 8.70
C LEU A 533 8.62 17.06 9.65
N SER A 534 7.35 17.03 9.23
CA SER A 534 6.26 16.43 10.01
C SER A 534 6.49 14.92 10.24
N SER A 535 6.94 14.19 9.21
CA SER A 535 7.26 12.75 9.33
C SER A 535 8.39 12.52 10.32
N PHE A 536 9.46 13.31 10.27
CA PHE A 536 10.58 13.25 11.22
C PHE A 536 10.11 13.52 12.65
N ILE A 537 9.37 14.61 12.89
CA ILE A 537 8.90 14.99 14.23
C ILE A 537 7.93 13.95 14.79
N ASN A 538 6.98 13.46 14.00
CA ASN A 538 6.06 12.41 14.44
C ASN A 538 6.82 11.12 14.79
N SER A 539 7.89 10.80 14.05
CA SER A 539 8.70 9.60 14.28
C SER A 539 9.60 9.68 15.51
N LEU A 540 10.05 10.88 15.92
CA LEU A 540 10.74 11.12 17.20
C LEU A 540 9.91 10.67 18.42
N GLY A 541 8.58 10.87 18.35
CA GLY A 541 7.64 10.46 19.39
C GLY A 541 7.21 8.99 19.33
N ALA A 542 7.61 8.24 18.30
CA ALA A 542 7.13 6.86 18.11
C ALA A 542 7.64 5.90 19.20
N THR A 543 8.96 5.91 19.46
CA THR A 543 9.59 5.05 20.47
C THR A 543 9.14 5.39 21.89
N PRO A 544 9.13 6.67 22.33
CA PRO A 544 8.57 7.05 23.63
C PRO A 544 7.10 6.66 23.79
N GLY A 545 6.26 6.91 22.77
CA GLY A 545 4.86 6.54 22.82
C GLY A 545 4.64 5.04 22.97
N TYR A 546 5.40 4.21 22.26
CA TYR A 546 5.32 2.75 22.38
C TYR A 546 5.77 2.25 23.76
N MET A 547 6.81 2.86 24.33
CA MET A 547 7.32 2.49 25.66
C MET A 547 6.35 2.84 26.80
N VAL A 548 5.59 3.93 26.67
CA VAL A 548 4.55 4.30 27.64
C VAL A 548 3.47 3.23 27.71
N ILE A 549 3.03 2.71 26.55
CA ILE A 549 2.03 1.64 26.50
C ILE A 549 2.53 0.41 27.25
N ILE A 550 3.76 -0.04 26.98
CA ILE A 550 4.33 -1.23 27.64
C ILE A 550 4.46 -1.02 29.15
N ARG A 551 4.81 0.20 29.59
CA ARG A 551 5.10 0.48 31.01
C ARG A 551 3.86 0.76 31.86
N CYS A 552 2.74 1.23 31.30
CA CYS A 552 1.48 1.40 32.05
C CYS A 552 0.70 0.09 32.22
N ILE A 553 1.15 -1.04 31.65
CA ILE A 553 0.49 -2.35 31.77
C ILE A 553 1.21 -3.20 32.83
N ALA A 554 0.43 -3.85 33.69
CA ALA A 554 0.94 -4.79 34.69
C ALA A 554 1.78 -5.90 34.03
N PRO A 555 2.94 -6.30 34.59
CA PRO A 555 3.86 -7.26 33.98
C PRO A 555 3.21 -8.55 33.48
N GLU A 556 2.26 -9.09 34.25
CA GLU A 556 1.47 -10.29 33.95
C GLU A 556 0.55 -10.18 32.72
N LEU A 557 0.16 -8.96 32.31
CA LEU A 557 -0.78 -8.73 31.21
C LEU A 557 -0.12 -8.18 29.94
N LYS A 558 1.19 -7.88 29.95
CA LYS A 558 1.88 -7.18 28.85
C LYS A 558 1.81 -7.92 27.52
N SER A 559 2.06 -9.23 27.51
CA SER A 559 2.05 -10.04 26.29
C SER A 559 0.66 -10.13 25.67
N LEU A 560 -0.37 -10.34 26.51
CA LEU A 560 -1.78 -10.34 26.11
C LEU A 560 -2.18 -8.98 25.53
N ALA A 561 -1.79 -7.89 26.19
CA ALA A 561 -2.09 -6.54 25.78
C ALA A 561 -1.44 -6.14 24.45
N LEU A 562 -0.18 -6.52 24.23
CA LEU A 562 0.49 -6.31 22.94
C LEU A 562 -0.15 -7.16 21.84
N GLY A 563 -0.57 -8.39 22.15
CA GLY A 563 -1.30 -9.27 21.23
C GLY A 563 -2.65 -8.68 20.80
N ILE A 564 -3.45 -8.20 21.76
CA ILE A 564 -4.74 -7.55 21.49
C ILE A 564 -4.54 -6.24 20.73
N GLN A 565 -3.54 -5.43 21.08
CA GLN A 565 -3.23 -4.20 20.36
C GLN A 565 -2.86 -4.48 18.91
N ALA A 566 -1.99 -5.47 18.66
CA ALA A 566 -1.63 -5.88 17.30
C ALA A 566 -2.84 -6.40 16.52
N LEU A 567 -3.67 -7.24 17.15
CA LEU A 567 -4.90 -7.77 16.53
C LEU A 567 -5.88 -6.64 16.17
N ALA A 568 -6.15 -5.74 17.11
CA ALA A 568 -7.11 -4.66 16.94
C ALA A 568 -6.64 -3.63 15.91
N THR A 569 -5.36 -3.23 15.94
CA THR A 569 -4.80 -2.29 14.96
C THR A 569 -4.81 -2.86 13.55
N ARG A 570 -4.55 -4.15 13.37
CA ARG A 570 -4.63 -4.81 12.05
C ARG A 570 -6.06 -4.96 11.56
N THR A 571 -6.97 -5.37 12.44
CA THR A 571 -8.38 -5.61 12.08
C THR A 571 -9.14 -4.31 11.83
N LEU A 572 -9.02 -3.33 12.73
CA LEU A 572 -9.79 -2.07 12.71
C LEU A 572 -9.04 -0.90 12.05
N GLY A 573 -7.73 -1.02 11.87
CA GLY A 573 -6.93 -0.04 11.15
C GLY A 573 -6.52 -0.55 9.78
N GLY A 574 -5.84 -1.69 9.72
CA GLY A 574 -5.23 -2.22 8.49
C GLY A 574 -6.21 -2.51 7.36
N ILE A 575 -7.37 -3.12 7.66
CA ILE A 575 -8.37 -3.51 6.65
C ILE A 575 -9.29 -2.34 6.24
N PRO A 576 -10.01 -1.65 7.16
CA PRO A 576 -10.99 -0.66 6.76
C PRO A 576 -10.35 0.65 6.28
N ALA A 577 -9.15 1.01 6.75
CA ALA A 577 -8.58 2.32 6.45
C ALA A 577 -8.34 2.57 4.97
N PRO A 578 -7.62 1.69 4.23
CA PRO A 578 -7.47 1.89 2.79
C PRO A 578 -8.81 1.93 2.03
N VAL A 579 -9.82 1.17 2.49
CA VAL A 579 -11.14 1.11 1.85
C VAL A 579 -11.87 2.44 1.96
N TYR A 580 -12.01 3.00 3.16
CA TYR A 580 -12.76 4.24 3.33
C TYR A 580 -11.95 5.47 2.84
N PHE A 581 -10.62 5.48 2.96
CA PHE A 581 -9.78 6.49 2.31
C PHE A 581 -9.98 6.46 0.79
N GLY A 582 -10.09 5.26 0.21
CA GLY A 582 -10.45 5.07 -1.20
C GLY A 582 -11.83 5.64 -1.53
N ALA A 583 -12.85 5.38 -0.70
CA ALA A 583 -14.20 5.92 -0.90
C ALA A 583 -14.25 7.45 -0.84
N LEU A 584 -13.48 8.04 0.08
CA LEU A 584 -13.35 9.50 0.17
C LEU A 584 -12.67 10.10 -1.04
N ILE A 585 -11.62 9.46 -1.56
CA ILE A 585 -11.00 9.86 -2.81
C ILE A 585 -12.00 9.78 -3.97
N ASP A 586 -12.68 8.63 -4.11
CA ASP A 586 -13.66 8.38 -5.16
C ASP A 586 -14.80 9.40 -5.15
N SER A 587 -15.25 9.83 -3.97
CA SER A 587 -16.30 10.85 -3.81
C SER A 587 -15.90 12.28 -4.23
N THR A 588 -14.64 12.49 -4.64
CA THR A 588 -14.15 13.77 -5.21
C THR A 588 -13.91 13.70 -6.71
N CYS A 589 -14.25 12.57 -7.35
CA CYS A 589 -14.04 12.37 -8.78
C CYS A 589 -14.92 13.32 -9.62
N LEU A 590 -14.28 13.99 -10.59
CA LEU A 590 -14.93 14.85 -11.59
C LEU A 590 -15.23 14.08 -12.88
N LYS A 591 -14.36 13.15 -13.26
CA LYS A 591 -14.49 12.38 -14.50
C LYS A 591 -14.17 10.91 -14.28
N TRP A 592 -15.18 10.06 -14.37
CA TRP A 592 -15.03 8.62 -14.35
C TRP A 592 -14.68 8.08 -15.73
N SER A 593 -13.81 7.06 -15.77
CA SER A 593 -13.71 6.14 -16.90
C SER A 593 -14.98 5.29 -17.00
N VAL A 594 -15.35 4.86 -18.20
CA VAL A 594 -16.45 3.94 -18.42
C VAL A 594 -15.88 2.60 -18.90
N LYS A 595 -16.31 1.51 -18.26
CA LYS A 595 -15.88 0.17 -18.66
C LYS A 595 -16.52 -0.22 -19.99
N LYS A 596 -15.86 -1.05 -20.81
CA LYS A 596 -16.40 -1.54 -22.10
C LYS A 596 -17.77 -2.21 -22.02
N CYS A 597 -18.11 -2.81 -20.87
CA CYS A 597 -19.41 -3.45 -20.63
C CYS A 597 -20.43 -2.50 -19.95
N GLY A 598 -20.13 -1.20 -19.89
CA GLY A 598 -20.86 -0.22 -19.09
C GLY A 598 -20.42 -0.21 -17.61
N GLY A 599 -20.73 0.89 -16.93
CA GLY A 599 -20.42 1.10 -15.51
C GLY A 599 -19.15 1.91 -15.24
N ARG A 600 -19.00 2.36 -13.98
CA ARG A 600 -17.90 3.23 -13.55
C ARG A 600 -16.58 2.47 -13.42
N GLY A 601 -15.53 3.05 -14.01
CA GLY A 601 -14.15 2.59 -13.98
C GLY A 601 -13.27 3.36 -12.97
N ALA A 602 -12.00 3.53 -13.30
CA ALA A 602 -11.08 4.39 -12.56
C ALA A 602 -11.39 5.86 -12.83
N CYS A 603 -11.12 6.72 -11.84
CA CYS A 603 -11.31 8.15 -12.02
C CYS A 603 -10.13 8.77 -12.79
N ARG A 604 -10.43 9.59 -13.79
CA ARG A 604 -9.43 10.29 -14.64
C ARG A 604 -9.02 11.64 -14.06
N MET A 605 -9.93 12.31 -13.35
CA MET A 605 -9.69 13.64 -12.78
C MET A 605 -10.50 13.84 -11.50
N TYR A 606 -9.87 14.41 -10.48
CA TYR A 606 -10.48 14.71 -9.17
C TYR A 606 -10.57 16.21 -8.91
N ASN A 607 -11.48 16.63 -8.05
CA ASN A 607 -11.51 18.00 -7.53
C ASN A 607 -10.37 18.18 -6.52
N ALA A 608 -9.38 19.00 -6.85
CA ALA A 608 -8.16 19.13 -6.05
C ALA A 608 -8.44 19.71 -4.66
N ASP A 609 -9.36 20.67 -4.54
CA ASP A 609 -9.70 21.25 -3.24
C ASP A 609 -10.42 20.24 -2.35
N ALA A 610 -11.48 19.61 -2.84
CA ALA A 610 -12.21 18.60 -2.08
C ALA A 610 -11.31 17.40 -1.71
N TYR A 611 -10.44 16.96 -2.61
CA TYR A 611 -9.48 15.88 -2.39
C TYR A 611 -8.50 16.23 -1.26
N ARG A 612 -7.96 17.45 -1.30
CA ARG A 612 -7.05 17.98 -0.28
C ARG A 612 -7.72 18.11 1.08
N TYR A 613 -8.92 18.69 1.13
CA TYR A 613 -9.65 18.85 2.40
C TYR A 613 -9.96 17.49 3.03
N ARG A 614 -10.58 16.56 2.29
CA ARG A 614 -11.00 15.26 2.85
C ARG A 614 -9.84 14.40 3.35
N LEU A 615 -8.70 14.40 2.67
CA LEU A 615 -7.55 13.61 3.10
C LEU A 615 -6.79 14.21 4.28
N ILE A 616 -6.60 15.54 4.30
CA ILE A 616 -5.86 16.20 5.39
C ILE A 616 -6.75 16.30 6.64
N GLU A 617 -8.05 16.55 6.49
CA GLU A 617 -9.00 16.68 7.61
C GLU A 617 -9.04 15.42 8.49
N ILE A 618 -9.04 14.22 7.90
CA ILE A 618 -9.08 12.97 8.65
C ILE A 618 -7.84 12.78 9.51
N ASP A 619 -6.67 13.14 9.00
CA ASP A 619 -5.42 13.04 9.75
C ASP A 619 -5.34 14.11 10.85
N VAL A 620 -5.85 15.31 10.57
CA VAL A 620 -5.99 16.39 11.56
C VAL A 620 -6.92 15.96 12.70
N VAL A 621 -8.11 15.43 12.39
CA VAL A 621 -9.06 14.91 13.40
C VAL A 621 -8.42 13.78 14.20
N THR A 622 -7.72 12.86 13.54
CA THR A 622 -7.05 11.74 14.20
C THR A 622 -5.94 12.19 15.16
N LEU A 623 -5.08 13.12 14.72
CA LEU A 623 -4.02 13.68 15.54
C LEU A 623 -4.56 14.58 16.66
N TRP A 624 -5.70 15.23 16.44
CA TRP A 624 -6.38 16.02 17.47
C TRP A 624 -6.99 15.12 18.56
N LEU A 625 -7.69 14.05 18.19
CA LEU A 625 -8.19 13.05 19.15
C LEU A 625 -7.05 12.45 19.98
N LYS A 626 -5.90 12.18 19.35
CA LYS A 626 -4.68 11.75 20.05
C LYS A 626 -4.18 12.76 21.08
N LYS A 627 -4.32 14.07 20.82
CA LYS A 627 -3.95 15.14 21.76
C LYS A 627 -4.79 15.04 23.03
N GLU A 628 -6.10 14.88 22.91
CA GLU A 628 -7.00 14.78 24.07
C GLU A 628 -6.71 13.53 24.89
N GLU A 629 -6.47 12.40 24.22
CA GLU A 629 -6.26 11.12 24.87
C GLU A 629 -4.94 11.03 25.64
N ILE A 630 -3.81 11.49 25.06
CA ILE A 630 -2.54 11.51 25.78
C ILE A 630 -2.60 12.46 26.98
N GLY A 631 -3.34 13.58 26.85
CA GLY A 631 -3.58 14.49 27.97
C GLY A 631 -4.36 13.84 29.12
N GLN A 632 -5.33 12.98 28.83
CA GLN A 632 -6.06 12.18 29.83
C GLN A 632 -5.19 11.06 30.43
N ASN A 633 -4.39 10.38 29.61
CA ASN A 633 -3.52 9.28 30.04
C ASN A 633 -2.41 9.74 30.99
N ILE A 634 -1.84 10.94 30.77
CA ILE A 634 -0.87 11.54 31.71
C ILE A 634 -1.50 11.78 33.09
N LYS A 635 -2.82 12.02 33.17
CA LYS A 635 -3.52 12.20 34.44
C LYS A 635 -3.87 10.88 35.14
N THR A 636 -3.78 9.74 34.45
CA THR A 636 -4.25 8.43 34.94
C THR A 636 -3.17 7.39 35.23
N CYS A 637 -1.93 7.49 34.71
CA CYS A 637 -0.85 6.49 34.96
C CYS A 637 -0.04 6.68 36.28
#